data_AF-A0A4P6FTK1-F1
#
_entry.id   AF-A0A4P6FTK1-F1
#
_cell.length_a   1.000
_cell.length_b   1.000
_cell.length_c   1.000
_cell.angle_alpha   90.00
_cell.angle_beta   90.00
_cell.angle_gamma   90.00
#
_symmetry.space_group_name_H-M   'P 1'
#
loop_
_entity.id
_entity.type
_entity.pdbx_description
1 polymer ?
#
loop_
_entity_poly.entity_id
_entity_poly.type
_entity_poly.pdbx_seq_one_letter_code
_entity_poly.pdbx_strand_id
1 'polypeptide(L)'
;MLAMLLIGMSRCASADLCPSDDALISALRERDNAFVAAASAQFAEEDPNSVTLVHSERIKDVRDVICGDALPGDLPTVTCKFTVRYWSRNAYQVARLVKKDGRWQVDEALTVMRKRK
;
A
#
# COMPACT_ATOMS: atom_id res chain seq x y z
N MET A 1 27.52 2.47 28.70
CA MET A 1 26.56 2.71 27.60
C MET A 1 26.26 1.37 26.96
N LEU A 2 25.23 0.67 27.44
CA LEU A 2 24.81 -0.61 26.89
C LEU A 2 23.29 -0.69 27.06
N ALA A 3 22.60 -1.26 26.06
CA ALA A 3 21.16 -1.48 25.94
C ALA A 3 20.33 -0.31 25.34
N MET A 4 20.45 -0.11 24.03
CA MET A 4 19.38 0.42 23.17
C MET A 4 19.19 -0.51 21.97
N LEU A 5 18.71 -1.72 22.20
CA LEU A 5 18.28 -2.63 21.13
C LEU A 5 17.03 -3.34 21.64
N LEU A 6 16.03 -3.47 20.76
CA LEU A 6 14.76 -4.21 20.92
C LEU A 6 13.54 -3.40 21.35
N ILE A 7 13.10 -2.49 20.49
CA ILE A 7 11.66 -2.33 20.22
C ILE A 7 11.47 -2.33 18.70
N GLY A 8 11.92 -3.40 18.04
CA GLY A 8 11.46 -3.72 16.70
C GLY A 8 10.18 -4.53 16.87
N MET A 9 9.01 -3.88 16.87
CA MET A 9 7.76 -4.61 16.73
C MET A 9 7.84 -5.36 15.40
N SER A 10 8.02 -6.68 15.49
CA SER A 10 8.25 -7.57 14.35
C SER A 10 7.06 -7.44 13.41
N ARG A 11 7.27 -6.79 12.26
CA ARG A 11 6.26 -6.71 11.20
C ARG A 11 5.93 -8.07 10.60
N CYS A 12 6.87 -9.01 10.76
CA CYS A 12 6.85 -10.39 10.28
C CYS A 12 7.79 -11.28 11.10
N ALA A 13 7.69 -12.59 10.89
CA ALA A 13 8.64 -13.58 11.38
C ALA A 13 10.05 -13.46 10.74
N SER A 14 10.19 -12.80 9.58
CA SER A 14 11.48 -12.54 8.92
C SER A 14 11.53 -11.13 8.30
N ALA A 15 12.65 -10.43 8.49
CA ALA A 15 12.86 -9.07 8.01
C ALA A 15 13.01 -8.98 6.47
N ASP A 16 13.58 -10.00 5.83
CA ASP A 16 13.78 -10.02 4.37
C ASP A 16 12.48 -10.26 3.59
N LEU A 17 11.47 -10.80 4.27
CA LEU A 17 10.19 -11.17 3.67
C LEU A 17 9.16 -10.04 3.72
N CYS A 18 9.47 -8.92 4.36
CA CYS A 18 8.47 -7.90 4.64
C CYS A 18 8.88 -6.50 4.20
N PRO A 19 7.92 -5.71 3.67
CA PRO A 19 8.20 -4.38 3.19
C PRO A 19 8.57 -3.44 4.34
N SER A 20 9.56 -2.59 4.10
CA SER A 20 9.75 -1.38 4.89
C SER A 20 8.58 -0.42 4.66
N ASP A 21 8.44 0.59 5.53
CA ASP A 21 7.44 1.66 5.32
C ASP A 21 7.61 2.37 3.99
N ASP A 22 8.85 2.70 3.64
CA ASP A 22 9.14 3.37 2.38
C ASP A 22 8.80 2.50 1.17
N ALA A 23 9.08 1.19 1.26
CA ALA A 23 8.72 0.25 0.21
C ALA A 23 7.19 0.12 0.08
N LEU A 24 6.47 0.06 1.20
CA LEU A 24 5.01 -0.01 1.20
C LEU A 24 4.37 1.29 0.67
N ILE A 25 4.86 2.45 1.10
CA ILE A 25 4.40 3.76 0.60
C ILE A 25 4.67 3.88 -0.90
N SER A 26 5.83 3.42 -1.37
CA SER A 26 6.16 3.44 -2.80
C SER A 26 5.22 2.54 -3.61
N ALA A 27 4.96 1.32 -3.14
CA ALA A 27 4.02 0.40 -3.77
C ALA A 27 2.59 0.97 -3.84
N LEU A 28 2.14 1.64 -2.75
CA LEU A 28 0.82 2.29 -2.71
C LEU A 28 0.75 3.48 -3.67
N ARG A 29 1.79 4.31 -3.76
CA ARG A 29 1.86 5.43 -4.71
C ARG A 29 1.79 4.96 -6.15
N GLU A 30 2.52 3.89 -6.49
CA GLU A 30 2.50 3.31 -7.83
C GLU A 30 1.09 2.85 -8.20
N ARG A 31 0.41 2.12 -7.30
CA ARG A 31 -0.99 1.71 -7.47
C ARG A 31 -1.92 2.91 -7.65
N ASP A 32 -1.84 3.91 -6.77
CA ASP A 32 -2.74 5.06 -6.79
C ASP A 32 -2.54 5.91 -8.05
N ASN A 33 -1.30 6.03 -8.54
CA ASN A 33 -1.00 6.70 -9.81
C ASN A 33 -1.52 5.92 -11.02
N ALA A 34 -1.42 4.59 -11.01
CA ALA A 34 -1.99 3.75 -12.06
C ALA A 34 -3.52 3.90 -12.14
N PHE A 35 -4.20 3.96 -10.98
CA PHE A 35 -5.63 4.26 -10.91
C PHE A 35 -5.97 5.64 -11.49
N VAL A 36 -5.20 6.68 -11.12
CA VAL A 36 -5.39 8.04 -11.66
C VAL A 36 -5.21 8.06 -13.17
N ALA A 37 -4.20 7.39 -13.71
CA ALA A 37 -3.97 7.31 -15.15
C ALA A 37 -5.16 6.63 -15.86
N ALA A 38 -5.65 5.52 -15.33
CA ALA A 38 -6.81 4.81 -15.88
C ALA A 38 -8.10 5.65 -15.82
N ALA A 39 -8.38 6.27 -14.67
CA ALA A 39 -9.54 7.15 -14.50
C ALA A 39 -9.46 8.38 -15.43
N SER A 40 -8.28 8.97 -15.57
CA SER A 40 -8.07 10.11 -16.49
C SER A 40 -8.33 9.72 -17.93
N ALA A 41 -7.86 8.54 -18.36
CA ALA A 41 -8.13 8.03 -19.71
C ALA A 41 -9.64 7.82 -19.92
N GLN A 42 -10.33 7.23 -18.93
CA GLN A 42 -11.78 7.03 -18.99
C GLN A 42 -12.55 8.35 -19.10
N PHE A 43 -12.23 9.36 -18.28
CA PHE A 43 -12.91 10.66 -18.35
C PHE A 43 -12.71 11.36 -19.70
N ALA A 44 -11.52 11.23 -20.30
CA ALA A 44 -11.25 11.79 -21.62
C ALA A 44 -12.09 11.14 -22.73
N GLU A 45 -12.45 9.86 -22.58
CA GLU A 45 -13.34 9.14 -23.50
C GLU A 45 -14.82 9.48 -23.27
N GLU A 46 -15.25 9.59 -22.01
CA GLU A 46 -16.65 9.82 -21.65
C GLU A 46 -17.11 11.27 -21.88
N ASP A 47 -16.23 12.26 -21.66
CA ASP A 47 -16.53 13.68 -21.85
C ASP A 47 -15.35 14.45 -22.45
N PRO A 48 -15.10 14.32 -23.77
CA PRO A 48 -13.94 14.91 -24.43
C PRO A 48 -13.93 16.45 -24.46
N ASN A 49 -15.07 17.09 -24.14
CA ASN A 49 -15.21 18.53 -24.15
C ASN A 49 -15.04 19.17 -22.77
N SER A 50 -14.81 18.37 -21.71
CA SER A 50 -14.55 18.89 -20.37
C SER A 50 -13.12 18.57 -19.91
N VAL A 51 -12.62 19.43 -19.02
CA VAL A 51 -11.32 19.24 -18.36
C VAL A 51 -11.59 18.71 -16.96
N THR A 52 -11.43 17.41 -16.77
CA THR A 52 -11.54 16.77 -15.45
C THR A 52 -10.14 16.59 -14.84
N LEU A 53 -9.94 17.16 -13.66
CA LEU A 53 -8.69 17.01 -12.90
C LEU A 53 -8.80 15.81 -11.96
N VAL A 54 -8.04 14.75 -12.24
CA VAL A 54 -7.89 13.58 -11.37
C VAL A 54 -6.48 13.57 -10.80
N HIS A 55 -6.35 13.41 -9.48
CA HIS A 55 -5.06 13.32 -8.82
C HIS A 55 -5.08 12.28 -7.71
N SER A 56 -3.93 11.66 -7.45
CA SER A 56 -3.78 10.73 -6.32
C SER A 56 -3.79 11.53 -5.02
N GLU A 57 -4.37 10.95 -3.96
CA GLU A 57 -4.33 11.55 -2.65
C GLU A 57 -2.93 11.37 -2.05
N ARG A 58 -2.37 12.43 -1.45
CA ARG A 58 -1.04 12.34 -0.84
C ARG A 58 -1.08 11.40 0.37
N ILE A 59 -0.13 10.45 0.42
CA ILE A 59 0.10 9.57 1.58
C ILE A 59 1.06 10.28 2.55
N LYS A 60 0.65 10.44 3.81
CA LYS A 60 1.47 10.99 4.91
C LYS A 60 2.39 9.93 5.50
N ASP A 61 1.80 8.85 5.97
CA ASP A 61 2.49 7.70 6.56
C ASP A 61 1.62 6.44 6.43
N VAL A 62 2.22 5.31 6.80
CA VAL A 62 1.52 4.04 7.04
C VAL A 62 1.76 3.62 8.49
N ARG A 63 0.75 3.04 9.13
CA ARG A 63 0.79 2.64 10.54
C ARG A 63 0.16 1.28 10.74
N ASP A 64 0.41 0.71 11.92
CA ASP A 64 -0.17 -0.57 12.35
C ASP A 64 0.07 -1.69 11.34
N VAL A 65 1.26 -1.69 10.73
CA VAL A 65 1.63 -2.62 9.67
C VAL A 65 1.89 -3.99 10.29
N ILE A 66 1.03 -4.94 9.95
CA ILE A 66 1.14 -6.34 10.34
C ILE A 66 1.09 -7.16 9.06
N CYS A 67 2.18 -7.86 8.77
CA CYS A 67 2.30 -8.71 7.61
C CYS A 67 2.34 -10.17 8.05
N GLY A 68 1.65 -11.03 7.29
CA GLY A 68 1.66 -12.47 7.53
C GLY A 68 2.97 -13.11 7.08
N ASP A 69 2.99 -14.44 7.08
CA ASP A 69 4.10 -15.19 6.52
C ASP A 69 4.13 -15.10 5.00
N ALA A 70 5.31 -15.35 4.44
CA ALA A 70 5.46 -15.43 2.99
C ALA A 70 4.63 -16.61 2.46
N LEU A 71 3.84 -16.34 1.43
CA LEU A 71 3.08 -17.35 0.71
C LEU A 71 4.03 -18.11 -0.24
N PRO A 72 3.88 -19.45 -0.36
CA PRO A 72 4.69 -20.23 -1.28
C PRO A 72 4.38 -19.84 -2.74
N GLY A 73 5.43 -19.73 -3.56
CA GLY A 73 5.33 -19.39 -4.99
C GLY A 73 6.69 -18.96 -5.57
N ASP A 74 6.70 -18.66 -6.88
CA ASP A 74 7.92 -18.28 -7.61
C ASP A 74 8.46 -16.90 -7.20
N LEU A 75 7.60 -16.02 -6.69
CA LEU A 75 7.94 -14.69 -6.22
C LEU A 75 7.56 -14.51 -4.74
N PRO A 76 8.40 -13.87 -3.92
CA PRO A 76 8.08 -13.56 -2.53
C PRO A 76 6.76 -12.78 -2.47
N THR A 77 5.76 -13.37 -1.84
CA THR A 77 4.42 -12.79 -1.71
C THR A 77 4.04 -12.73 -0.24
N VAL A 78 3.45 -11.63 0.21
CA VAL A 78 3.02 -11.46 1.60
C VAL A 78 1.69 -10.71 1.66
N THR A 79 0.85 -11.07 2.62
CA THR A 79 -0.38 -10.32 2.91
C THR A 79 -0.16 -9.40 4.09
N CYS A 80 -0.36 -8.10 3.90
CA CYS A 80 -0.19 -7.08 4.91
C CYS A 80 -1.51 -6.38 5.24
N LYS A 81 -1.72 -6.13 6.53
CA LYS A 81 -2.79 -5.32 7.08
C LYS A 81 -2.17 -4.05 7.65
N PHE A 82 -2.70 -2.88 7.27
CA PHE A 82 -2.15 -1.60 7.70
C PHE A 82 -3.17 -0.48 7.57
N THR A 83 -2.91 0.62 8.26
CA THR A 83 -3.64 1.87 8.10
C THR A 83 -2.82 2.82 7.24
N VAL A 84 -3.36 3.22 6.08
CA VAL A 84 -2.80 4.32 5.28
C VAL A 84 -3.36 5.63 5.81
N ARG A 85 -2.49 6.58 6.18
CA ARG A 85 -2.92 7.94 6.50
C ARG A 85 -2.70 8.82 5.29
N TYR A 86 -3.78 9.18 4.64
CA TYR A 86 -3.76 10.21 3.62
C TYR A 86 -3.91 11.60 4.27
N TRP A 87 -3.81 12.65 3.45
CA TRP A 87 -3.98 14.00 3.97
C TRP A 87 -5.39 14.29 4.48
N SER A 88 -6.43 13.76 3.84
CA SER A 88 -7.84 14.03 4.19
C SER A 88 -8.50 12.92 5.02
N ARG A 89 -7.94 11.71 5.04
CA ARG A 89 -8.56 10.55 5.68
C ARG A 89 -7.56 9.46 6.07
N ASN A 90 -8.00 8.55 6.93
CA ASN A 90 -7.32 7.29 7.18
C ASN A 90 -8.08 6.15 6.51
N ALA A 91 -7.37 5.18 5.93
CA ALA A 91 -7.96 3.99 5.33
C ALA A 91 -7.27 2.73 5.86
N TYR A 92 -8.04 1.83 6.47
CA TYR A 92 -7.55 0.50 6.80
C TYR A 92 -7.57 -0.36 5.55
N GLN A 93 -6.43 -0.97 5.23
CA GLN A 93 -6.25 -1.81 4.05
C GLN A 93 -5.70 -3.18 4.42
N VAL A 94 -6.16 -4.18 3.67
CA VAL A 94 -5.53 -5.50 3.59
C VAL A 94 -5.05 -5.67 2.16
N ALA A 95 -3.75 -5.78 1.96
CA ALA A 95 -3.13 -5.86 0.64
C ALA A 95 -2.24 -7.09 0.51
N ARG A 96 -2.35 -7.75 -0.64
CA ARG A 96 -1.39 -8.74 -1.12
C ARG A 96 -0.28 -8.00 -1.84
N LEU A 97 0.95 -8.21 -1.39
CA LEU A 97 2.15 -7.62 -1.94
C LEU A 97 3.01 -8.71 -2.58
N VAL A 98 3.60 -8.40 -3.72
CA VAL A 98 4.55 -9.28 -4.42
C VAL A 98 5.86 -8.54 -4.64
N LYS A 99 6.99 -9.23 -4.46
CA LYS A 99 8.32 -8.67 -4.71
C LYS A 99 8.72 -9.02 -6.16
N LYS A 100 8.67 -8.02 -7.05
CA LYS A 100 9.09 -8.11 -8.46
C LYS A 100 10.29 -7.21 -8.69
N ASP A 101 11.36 -7.75 -9.29
CA ASP A 101 12.59 -7.02 -9.59
C ASP A 101 13.16 -6.25 -8.37
N GLY A 102 13.11 -6.90 -7.19
CA GLY A 102 13.58 -6.33 -5.93
C GLY A 102 12.66 -5.28 -5.30
N ARG A 103 11.54 -4.92 -5.93
CA ARG A 103 10.57 -3.93 -5.43
C ARG A 103 9.25 -4.57 -5.04
N TRP A 104 8.64 -4.06 -3.99
CA TRP A 104 7.30 -4.47 -3.58
C TRP A 104 6.25 -3.78 -4.45
N GLN A 105 5.27 -4.54 -4.92
CA GLN A 105 4.12 -4.05 -5.66
C GLN A 105 2.83 -4.55 -5.02
N VAL A 106 1.77 -3.74 -5.10
CA VAL A 106 0.44 -4.14 -4.67
C VAL A 106 -0.20 -4.96 -5.78
N ASP A 107 -0.41 -6.25 -5.51
CA ASP A 107 -1.08 -7.18 -6.42
C ASP A 107 -2.60 -7.05 -6.27
N GLU A 108 -3.07 -7.10 -5.02
CA GLU A 108 -4.49 -6.92 -4.67
C GLU A 108 -4.59 -6.07 -3.39
N ALA A 109 -5.61 -5.23 -3.29
CA ALA A 109 -5.89 -4.48 -2.06
C ALA A 109 -7.38 -4.32 -1.81
N LEU A 110 -7.77 -4.57 -0.55
CA LEU A 110 -9.11 -4.37 -0.04
C LEU A 110 -9.09 -3.24 0.98
N THR A 111 -9.87 -2.18 0.73
CA THR A 111 -10.11 -1.13 1.72
C THR A 111 -11.30 -1.54 2.59
N VAL A 112 -11.07 -1.71 3.89
CA VAL A 112 -12.13 -2.11 4.82
C VAL A 112 -12.83 -0.85 5.34
N MET A 113 -14.07 -0.65 4.91
CA MET A 113 -14.93 0.41 5.43
C MET A 113 -15.80 -0.13 6.56
N ARG A 114 -15.46 0.19 7.81
CA ARG A 114 -16.36 -0.09 8.95
C ARG A 114 -17.44 0.99 9.00
N LYS A 115 -18.67 0.68 8.56
CA LYS A 115 -19.83 1.52 8.88
C LYS A 115 -20.04 1.48 10.39
N ARG A 116 -19.75 2.57 11.10
CA ARG A 116 -20.23 2.75 12.49
C ARG A 116 -21.75 2.97 12.38
N LYS A 117 -22.52 2.03 12.96
CA LYS A 117 -23.94 2.23 13.26
C LYS A 117 -24.04 3.03 14.56
#